data_AF-A0A0L0VWJ2-F1
#
_entry.id   AF-A0A0L0VWJ2-F1
#
_cell.length_a   1.000
_cell.length_b   1.000
_cell.length_c   1.000
_cell.angle_alpha   90.00
_cell.angle_beta   90.00
_cell.angle_gamma   90.00
#
_symmetry.space_group_name_H-M   'P 1'
#
loop_
_entity.id
_entity.type
_entity.pdbx_description
1 polymer ?
#
loop_
_entity_poly.entity_id
_entity_poly.type
_entity_poly.pdbx_seq_one_letter_code
_entity_poly.pdbx_strand_id
1 'polypeptide(L)'
;MPTTPCTANPSEPILPPTQFILPITGPIQNGLPVISADNQGRRCPEGSGGQSFSCWIELYQQTQCVIRNPNTYKRCGRHAILLADDCKFMVQLVCLEPGLFLEEIRERLYNSTGTQLSYQAVHDNLVNRLSITLKKPSTGNCQKNLVAKYAFFKQMECFLAESIIFLDKSPFCDRDMLRSHAWAEHGASATQLIVNQNAE
;
A
#
# COMPACT_ATOMS: atom_id res chain seq x y z
N MET A 1 18.34 -35.68 -16.54
CA MET A 1 17.92 -34.55 -17.40
C MET A 1 18.61 -33.30 -16.90
N PRO A 2 19.42 -32.60 -17.72
CA PRO A 2 20.11 -31.41 -17.27
C PRO A 2 19.17 -30.20 -17.37
N THR A 3 19.02 -29.47 -16.27
CA THR A 3 18.28 -28.21 -16.19
C THR A 3 19.15 -27.07 -16.74
N THR A 4 18.65 -26.42 -17.79
CA THR A 4 19.22 -25.20 -18.38
C THR A 4 19.07 -24.01 -17.41
N PRO A 5 20.09 -23.15 -17.26
CA PRO A 5 19.97 -21.94 -16.44
C PRO A 5 19.27 -20.82 -17.24
N CYS A 6 18.31 -20.17 -16.60
CA CYS A 6 17.58 -19.03 -17.16
C CYS A 6 18.50 -17.80 -17.26
N THR A 7 18.66 -17.31 -18.50
CA THR A 7 19.36 -16.07 -18.84
C THR A 7 18.60 -14.86 -18.31
N ALA A 8 19.26 -14.00 -17.55
CA ALA A 8 18.72 -12.73 -17.07
C ALA A 8 18.61 -11.72 -18.22
N ASN A 9 17.44 -11.09 -18.34
CA ASN A 9 17.19 -10.01 -19.31
C ASN A 9 17.98 -8.74 -18.93
N PRO A 10 18.59 -8.03 -19.90
CA PRO A 10 19.23 -6.75 -19.66
C PRO A 10 18.18 -5.65 -19.40
N SER A 11 18.48 -4.82 -18.41
CA SER A 11 17.66 -3.70 -17.95
C SER A 11 17.55 -2.62 -19.03
N GLU A 12 16.33 -2.17 -19.35
CA GLU A 12 16.11 -0.99 -20.18
C GLU A 12 16.61 0.28 -19.47
N PRO A 13 17.26 1.21 -20.19
CA PRO A 13 17.66 2.49 -19.62
C PRO A 13 16.44 3.40 -19.44
N ILE A 14 16.23 3.84 -18.20
CA ILE A 14 15.23 4.84 -17.81
C ILE A 14 15.62 6.19 -18.46
N LEU A 15 14.81 6.65 -19.41
CA LEU A 15 14.93 8.00 -19.97
C LEU A 15 14.54 9.05 -18.91
N PRO A 16 15.30 10.15 -18.77
CA PRO A 16 14.94 11.23 -17.86
C PRO A 16 13.70 11.98 -18.36
N PRO A 17 12.90 12.57 -17.45
CA PRO A 17 11.71 13.33 -17.81
C PRO A 17 12.10 14.55 -18.65
N THR A 18 11.44 14.69 -19.80
CA THR A 18 11.52 15.85 -20.70
C THR A 18 11.24 17.14 -19.92
N GLN A 19 12.28 17.94 -19.68
CA GLN A 19 12.13 19.27 -19.11
C GLN A 19 11.59 20.21 -20.18
N PHE A 20 10.39 20.76 -19.97
CA PHE A 20 9.89 21.90 -20.73
C PHE A 20 10.71 23.14 -20.35
N ILE A 21 11.78 23.39 -21.09
CA ILE A 21 12.52 24.66 -21.02
C ILE A 21 11.78 25.64 -21.93
N LEU A 22 11.11 26.64 -21.35
CA LEU A 22 10.60 27.76 -22.13
C LEU A 22 11.80 28.56 -22.68
N PRO A 23 11.85 28.87 -23.98
CA PRO A 23 12.92 29.67 -24.54
C PRO A 23 12.80 31.11 -24.03
N ILE A 24 13.75 31.52 -23.18
CA ILE A 24 13.92 32.93 -22.81
C ILE A 24 14.76 33.58 -23.90
N THR A 25 14.12 33.96 -25.00
CA THR A 25 14.72 34.81 -26.03
C THR A 25 14.25 36.25 -25.80
N GLY A 26 15.01 36.99 -25.01
CA GLY A 26 14.84 38.43 -24.83
C GLY A 26 16.17 39.08 -24.39
N PRO A 27 16.47 40.32 -24.84
CA PRO A 27 17.71 41.00 -24.46
C PRO A 27 17.73 41.31 -22.96
N ILE A 28 18.83 40.95 -22.31
CA ILE A 28 19.10 41.22 -20.90
C ILE A 28 19.45 42.71 -20.77
N GLN A 29 18.56 43.51 -20.18
CA GLN A 29 18.91 44.83 -19.64
C GLN A 29 18.89 44.76 -18.11
N ASN A 30 20.03 45.11 -17.49
CA ASN A 30 20.19 45.34 -16.05
C ASN A 30 20.10 44.13 -15.10
N GLY A 31 20.45 42.93 -15.54
CA GLY A 31 20.74 41.80 -14.64
C GLY A 31 19.54 41.20 -13.89
N LEU A 32 18.31 41.62 -14.21
CA LEU A 32 17.08 40.98 -13.77
C LEU A 32 16.21 40.66 -15.00
N PRO A 33 15.65 39.44 -15.11
CA PRO A 33 14.77 39.10 -16.22
C PRO A 33 13.47 39.91 -16.10
N VAL A 34 13.29 40.90 -16.98
CA VAL A 34 12.03 41.62 -17.16
C VAL A 34 11.12 40.76 -18.03
N ILE A 35 10.09 40.16 -17.42
CA ILE A 35 9.03 39.49 -18.15
C ILE A 35 8.13 40.59 -18.73
N SER A 36 8.29 40.89 -20.02
CA SER A 36 7.44 41.84 -20.74
C SER A 36 6.02 41.27 -20.83
N ALA A 37 5.05 41.99 -20.26
CA ALA A 37 3.64 41.59 -20.19
C ALA A 37 2.90 41.68 -21.54
N ASP A 38 3.54 42.21 -22.59
CA ASP A 38 2.84 42.62 -23.82
C ASP A 38 2.72 41.52 -24.89
N ASN A 39 3.18 40.28 -24.63
CA ASN A 39 3.15 39.20 -25.64
C ASN A 39 2.44 37.91 -25.20
N GLN A 40 1.51 37.98 -24.23
CA GLN A 40 0.70 36.83 -23.79
C GLN A 40 -0.72 36.80 -24.35
N GLY A 41 -0.92 37.43 -25.51
CA GLY A 41 -2.12 37.24 -26.31
C GLY A 41 -2.06 35.95 -27.12
N ARG A 42 -2.89 34.97 -26.73
CA ARG A 42 -3.26 33.74 -27.47
C ARG A 42 -2.43 32.48 -27.18
N ARG A 43 -2.74 31.84 -26.05
CA ARG A 43 -3.17 30.41 -26.00
C ARG A 43 -3.44 29.99 -24.55
N CYS A 44 -4.54 30.48 -23.98
CA CYS A 44 -5.22 29.75 -22.93
C CYS A 44 -6.46 29.12 -23.59
N PRO A 45 -6.64 27.79 -23.53
CA PRO A 45 -7.85 27.16 -24.03
C PRO A 45 -9.06 27.76 -23.31
N GLU A 46 -9.99 28.31 -24.08
CA GLU A 46 -11.22 28.93 -23.61
C GLU A 46 -12.02 27.89 -22.81
N GLY A 47 -11.99 27.98 -21.48
CA GLY A 47 -12.72 27.06 -20.61
C GLY A 47 -12.32 27.07 -19.14
N SER A 48 -11.11 27.52 -18.79
CA SER A 48 -10.72 27.70 -17.38
C SER A 48 -10.99 29.15 -16.95
N GLY A 49 -11.96 29.37 -16.07
CA GLY A 49 -12.33 30.70 -15.58
C GLY A 49 -11.11 31.53 -15.16
N GLY A 50 -11.02 32.77 -15.66
CA GLY A 50 -9.90 33.70 -15.46
C GLY A 50 -9.65 34.14 -14.01
N GLN A 51 -10.38 33.60 -13.02
CA GLN A 51 -10.14 33.85 -11.60
C GLN A 51 -8.82 33.25 -11.11
N SER A 52 -8.35 32.17 -11.73
CA SER A 52 -7.11 31.52 -11.29
C SER A 52 -5.90 32.45 -11.46
N PHE A 53 -5.71 33.04 -12.63
CA PHE A 53 -4.52 33.82 -12.94
C PHE A 53 -4.42 35.11 -12.13
N SER A 54 -5.53 35.84 -11.96
CA SER A 54 -5.55 37.04 -11.12
C SER A 54 -5.24 36.72 -9.66
N CYS A 55 -5.75 35.58 -9.15
CA CYS A 55 -5.42 35.11 -7.80
C CYS A 55 -3.93 34.79 -7.65
N TRP A 56 -3.31 34.16 -8.65
CA TRP A 56 -1.86 33.88 -8.65
C TRP A 56 -1.01 35.16 -8.68
N ILE A 57 -1.40 36.16 -9.48
CA ILE A 57 -0.72 37.47 -9.55
C ILE A 57 -0.83 38.21 -8.21
N GLU A 58 -2.03 38.23 -7.61
CA GLU A 58 -2.25 38.88 -6.32
C GLU A 58 -1.44 38.20 -5.20
N LEU A 59 -1.47 36.86 -5.17
CA LEU A 59 -0.69 36.06 -4.21
C LEU A 59 0.82 36.29 -4.40
N TYR A 60 1.29 36.44 -5.64
CA TYR A 60 2.67 36.80 -5.93
C TYR A 60 3.01 38.20 -5.43
N GLN A 61 2.19 39.20 -5.73
CA GLN A 61 2.44 40.57 -5.31
C GLN A 61 2.52 40.67 -3.78
N GLN A 62 1.63 39.96 -3.07
CA GLN A 62 1.59 39.93 -1.61
C GLN A 62 2.76 39.19 -0.99
N THR A 63 3.14 38.02 -1.53
CA THR A 63 4.14 37.14 -0.91
C THR A 63 5.54 37.30 -1.49
N GLN A 64 5.66 37.95 -2.65
CA GLN A 64 6.85 37.98 -3.52
C GLN A 64 7.44 36.58 -3.79
N CYS A 65 6.63 35.53 -3.64
CA CYS A 65 7.04 34.13 -3.70
C CYS A 65 6.23 33.40 -4.78
N VAL A 66 6.66 33.52 -6.04
CA VAL A 66 6.17 32.64 -7.12
C VAL A 66 7.15 31.48 -7.23
N ILE A 67 6.70 30.31 -6.78
CA ILE A 67 7.35 29.02 -6.96
C ILE A 67 8.73 28.97 -6.29
N ARG A 68 8.79 28.44 -5.06
CA ARG A 68 10.09 28.13 -4.43
C ARG A 68 10.86 27.16 -5.34
N ASN A 69 12.19 27.15 -5.23
CA ASN A 69 12.99 26.13 -5.91
C ASN A 69 12.43 24.74 -5.54
N PRO A 70 12.08 23.87 -6.51
CA PRO A 70 11.53 22.53 -6.29
C PRO A 70 12.32 21.73 -5.23
N ASN A 71 13.64 21.88 -5.23
CA ASN A 71 14.55 21.19 -4.32
C ASN A 71 14.57 21.79 -2.90
N THR A 72 14.04 23.01 -2.73
CA THR A 72 13.87 23.68 -1.43
C THR A 72 12.50 23.48 -0.81
N TYR A 73 11.54 22.88 -1.53
CA TYR A 73 10.38 22.24 -0.91
C TYR A 73 10.86 20.99 -0.17
N LYS A 74 11.58 21.16 0.93
CA LYS A 74 11.79 20.09 1.91
C LYS A 74 10.41 19.65 2.39
N ARG A 75 9.81 18.65 1.73
CA ARG A 75 8.63 17.86 2.14
C ARG A 75 7.66 18.58 3.10
N CYS A 76 7.29 19.84 2.83
CA CYS A 76 6.19 20.50 3.53
C CYS A 76 4.86 19.99 2.94
N GLY A 77 4.75 18.67 2.83
CA GLY A 77 3.46 18.03 2.68
C GLY A 77 2.65 18.27 3.95
N ARG A 78 1.34 18.08 3.84
CA ARG A 78 0.44 18.05 4.99
C ARG A 78 1.09 17.20 6.09
N HIS A 79 1.20 17.75 7.31
CA HIS A 79 1.74 17.01 8.44
C HIS A 79 1.05 15.66 8.52
N ALA A 80 1.86 14.60 8.71
CA ALA A 80 1.33 13.26 8.87
C ALA A 80 0.32 13.28 10.02
N ILE A 81 -0.93 12.91 9.71
CA ILE A 81 -2.04 12.92 10.68
C ILE A 81 -1.75 11.95 11.84
N LEU A 82 -0.95 10.90 11.60
CA LEU A 82 -0.48 9.97 12.61
C LEU A 82 0.83 10.41 13.25
N LEU A 83 0.84 10.41 14.58
CA LEU A 83 2.04 10.51 15.40
C LEU A 83 2.90 9.24 15.29
N ALA A 84 4.16 9.34 15.73
CA ALA A 84 5.07 8.18 15.74
C ALA A 84 4.57 7.07 16.69
N ASP A 85 3.95 7.44 17.81
CA ASP A 85 3.39 6.50 18.78
C ASP A 85 2.18 5.75 18.20
N ASP A 86 1.32 6.43 17.43
CA ASP A 86 0.21 5.79 16.71
C ASP A 86 0.72 4.76 15.70
N CYS A 87 1.79 5.09 14.97
CA CYS A 87 2.41 4.17 14.03
C CYS A 87 2.92 2.91 14.75
N LYS A 88 3.60 3.08 15.89
CA LYS A 88 4.10 1.97 16.70
C LYS A 88 2.95 1.10 17.23
N PHE A 89 1.87 1.71 17.68
CA PHE A 89 0.67 1.01 18.12
C PHE A 89 0.06 0.18 16.98
N MET A 90 -0.10 0.75 15.78
CA MET A 90 -0.63 0.02 14.62
C MET A 90 0.23 -1.19 14.25
N VAL A 91 1.56 -1.06 14.26
CA VAL A 91 2.48 -2.20 14.01
C VAL A 91 2.28 -3.28 15.06
N GLN A 92 2.29 -2.92 16.34
CA GLN A 92 2.09 -3.89 17.43
C GLN A 92 0.74 -4.60 17.33
N LEU A 93 -0.32 -3.85 17.04
CA LEU A 93 -1.67 -4.38 16.88
C LEU A 93 -1.74 -5.41 15.75
N VAL A 94 -1.17 -5.09 14.59
CA VAL A 94 -1.10 -6.00 13.44
C VAL A 94 -0.21 -7.22 13.72
N CYS A 95 0.90 -7.06 14.44
CA CYS A 95 1.76 -8.18 14.81
C CYS A 95 1.06 -9.17 15.76
N LEU A 96 0.25 -8.67 16.69
CA LEU A 96 -0.52 -9.49 17.63
C LEU A 96 -1.70 -10.18 16.95
N GLU A 97 -2.42 -9.44 16.10
CA GLU A 97 -3.64 -9.91 15.45
C GLU A 97 -3.61 -9.57 13.94
N PRO A 98 -2.86 -10.35 13.13
CA PRO A 98 -2.67 -10.03 11.72
C PRO A 98 -3.95 -10.17 10.89
N GLY A 99 -4.98 -10.85 11.38
CA GLY A 99 -6.25 -11.03 10.68
C GLY A 99 -7.24 -9.86 10.79
N LEU A 100 -6.87 -8.75 11.43
CA LEU A 100 -7.79 -7.63 11.67
C LEU A 100 -8.21 -6.91 10.38
N PHE A 101 -9.49 -6.53 10.32
CA PHE A 101 -10.03 -5.68 9.28
C PHE A 101 -9.65 -4.22 9.51
N LEU A 102 -9.69 -3.41 8.44
CA LEU A 102 -9.39 -1.98 8.52
C LEU A 102 -10.32 -1.24 9.50
N GLU A 103 -11.58 -1.66 9.62
CA GLU A 103 -12.53 -1.09 10.57
C GLU A 103 -12.14 -1.37 12.03
N GLU A 104 -11.76 -2.61 12.33
CA GLU A 104 -11.30 -3.00 13.67
C GLU A 104 -10.00 -2.29 14.06
N ILE A 105 -9.05 -2.17 13.11
CA ILE A 105 -7.80 -1.43 13.33
C ILE A 105 -8.11 0.04 13.63
N ARG A 106 -9.01 0.66 12.85
CA ARG A 106 -9.43 2.05 13.04
C ARG A 106 -10.08 2.25 14.41
N GLU A 107 -11.00 1.36 14.78
CA GLU A 107 -11.72 1.42 16.06
C GLU A 107 -10.76 1.29 17.24
N ARG A 108 -9.85 0.30 17.21
CA ARG A 108 -8.85 0.09 18.27
C ARG A 108 -7.85 1.24 18.38
N LEU A 109 -7.47 1.85 17.26
CA LEU A 109 -6.63 3.05 17.25
C LEU A 109 -7.36 4.25 17.86
N TYR A 110 -8.63 4.44 17.52
CA TYR A 110 -9.45 5.51 18.12
C TYR A 110 -9.63 5.31 19.63
N ASN A 111 -9.89 4.08 20.08
CA ASN A 111 -10.08 3.78 21.50
C ASN A 111 -8.80 3.94 22.34
N SER A 112 -7.61 3.80 21.72
CA SER A 112 -6.32 3.89 22.42
C SER A 112 -5.75 5.31 22.43
N THR A 113 -5.70 6.00 21.29
CA THR A 113 -5.11 7.34 21.18
C THR A 113 -6.14 8.47 21.02
N GLY A 114 -7.40 8.17 20.69
CA GLY A 114 -8.40 9.17 20.31
C GLY A 114 -8.25 9.67 18.86
N THR A 115 -7.30 9.12 18.09
CA THR A 115 -7.03 9.54 16.71
C THR A 115 -8.06 8.92 15.76
N GLN A 116 -8.91 9.76 15.17
CA GLN A 116 -9.88 9.33 14.17
C GLN A 116 -9.31 9.41 12.75
N LEU A 117 -9.39 8.31 12.00
CA LEU A 117 -8.87 8.22 10.64
C LEU A 117 -9.93 7.72 9.67
N SER A 118 -9.81 8.13 8.41
CA SER A 118 -10.57 7.50 7.33
C SER A 118 -10.00 6.11 7.01
N TYR A 119 -10.81 5.24 6.40
CA TYR A 119 -10.35 3.92 5.93
C TYR A 119 -9.14 4.02 5.00
N GLN A 120 -9.18 4.99 4.07
CA GLN A 120 -8.09 5.25 3.16
C GLN A 120 -6.81 5.65 3.92
N ALA A 121 -6.93 6.50 4.95
CA ALA A 121 -5.78 6.89 5.74
C ALA A 121 -5.18 5.69 6.49
N VAL A 122 -5.99 4.83 7.10
CA VAL A 122 -5.49 3.61 7.77
C VAL A 122 -4.74 2.73 6.78
N HIS A 123 -5.34 2.47 5.61
CA HIS A 123 -4.72 1.68 4.55
C HIS A 123 -3.40 2.29 4.06
N ASP A 124 -3.37 3.59 3.74
CA ASP A 124 -2.17 4.27 3.26
C ASP A 124 -1.06 4.30 4.31
N ASN A 125 -1.42 4.40 5.59
CA ASN A 125 -0.45 4.30 6.69
C ASN A 125 0.14 2.89 6.77
N LEU A 126 -0.68 1.85 6.73
CA LEU A 126 -0.21 0.46 6.75
C LEU A 126 0.70 0.17 5.56
N VAL A 127 0.24 0.43 4.35
CA VAL A 127 0.95 0.03 3.12
C VAL A 127 2.12 0.95 2.81
N ASN A 128 1.89 2.26 2.70
CA ASN A 128 2.89 3.17 2.16
C ASN A 128 3.88 3.65 3.22
N ARG A 129 3.44 3.81 4.48
CA ARG A 129 4.32 4.31 5.55
C ARG A 129 4.96 3.21 6.35
N LEU A 130 4.21 2.17 6.71
CA LEU A 130 4.70 1.08 7.55
C LEU A 130 5.21 -0.13 6.75
N SER A 131 5.03 -0.13 5.42
CA SER A 131 5.39 -1.27 4.56
C SER A 131 4.73 -2.58 5.01
N ILE A 132 3.51 -2.50 5.54
CA ILE A 132 2.68 -3.66 5.92
C ILE A 132 1.69 -3.91 4.79
N THR A 133 1.68 -5.14 4.29
CA THR A 133 0.85 -5.56 3.17
C THR A 133 -0.16 -6.62 3.60
N LEU A 134 -1.35 -6.58 3.03
CA LEU A 134 -2.37 -7.61 3.20
C LEU A 134 -2.03 -8.78 2.28
N LYS A 135 -1.82 -9.97 2.85
CA LYS A 135 -1.44 -11.17 2.10
C LYS A 135 -2.39 -12.32 2.42
N LYS A 136 -2.51 -13.26 1.49
CA LYS A 136 -3.18 -14.53 1.77
C LYS A 136 -2.27 -15.36 2.68
N PRO A 137 -2.66 -15.68 3.92
CA PRO A 137 -1.79 -16.41 4.82
C PRO A 137 -1.61 -17.84 4.33
N SER A 138 -0.42 -18.39 4.53
CA SER A 138 -0.20 -19.83 4.36
C SER A 138 -0.97 -20.57 5.45
N THR A 139 -1.99 -21.33 5.08
CA THR A 139 -2.77 -22.13 6.03
C THR A 139 -1.98 -23.38 6.41
N GLY A 140 -1.30 -23.32 7.55
CA GLY A 140 -0.79 -24.50 8.23
C GLY A 140 -1.92 -25.14 9.03
N ASN A 141 -2.36 -26.34 8.65
CA ASN A 141 -3.23 -27.12 9.53
C ASN A 141 -2.37 -27.63 10.70
N CYS A 142 -2.48 -26.95 11.85
CA CYS A 142 -1.73 -27.29 13.07
C CYS A 142 -2.12 -28.64 13.66
N GLN A 143 -3.25 -29.22 13.25
CA GLN A 143 -3.69 -30.56 13.64
C GLN A 143 -3.09 -31.66 12.75
N LYS A 144 -2.26 -31.33 11.74
CA LYS A 144 -1.53 -32.33 10.96
C LYS A 144 -0.45 -32.99 11.83
N ASN A 145 -0.84 -34.01 12.57
CA ASN A 145 0.07 -34.90 13.26
C ASN A 145 0.60 -35.95 12.27
N LEU A 146 1.86 -35.81 11.85
CA LEU A 146 2.51 -36.75 10.93
C LEU A 146 2.54 -38.18 11.49
N VAL A 147 2.75 -38.34 12.80
CA VAL A 147 2.78 -39.66 13.45
C VAL A 147 1.41 -40.34 13.33
N ALA A 148 0.33 -39.62 13.62
CA ALA A 148 -1.03 -40.15 13.48
C ALA A 148 -1.36 -40.49 12.02
N LYS A 149 -0.93 -39.64 11.07
CA LYS A 149 -1.10 -39.88 9.63
C LYS A 149 -0.41 -41.17 9.19
N TYR A 150 0.83 -41.41 9.60
CA TYR A 150 1.56 -42.63 9.22
C TYR A 150 1.01 -43.88 9.93
N ALA A 151 0.59 -43.75 11.19
CA ALA A 151 -0.08 -44.84 11.90
C ALA A 151 -1.38 -45.26 11.19
N PHE A 152 -2.17 -44.29 10.74
CA PHE A 152 -3.37 -44.54 9.93
C PHE A 152 -3.04 -45.23 8.60
N PHE A 153 -2.03 -44.78 7.87
CA PHE A 153 -1.61 -45.45 6.63
C PHE A 153 -1.20 -46.90 6.84
N LYS A 154 -0.46 -47.19 7.91
CA LYS A 154 -0.08 -48.55 8.27
C LYS A 154 -1.30 -49.42 8.57
N GLN A 155 -2.30 -48.86 9.24
CA GLN A 155 -3.56 -49.57 9.50
C GLN A 155 -4.37 -49.82 8.21
N MET A 156 -4.26 -48.92 7.23
CA MET A 156 -4.98 -49.01 5.96
C MET A 156 -4.33 -49.95 4.93
N GLU A 157 -3.14 -50.48 5.20
CA GLU A 157 -2.38 -51.34 4.28
C GLU A 157 -3.14 -52.61 3.85
N CYS A 158 -4.07 -53.08 4.68
CA CYS A 158 -4.86 -54.29 4.42
C CYS A 158 -6.11 -54.07 3.55
N PHE A 159 -6.45 -52.83 3.19
CA PHE A 159 -7.65 -52.53 2.41
C PHE A 159 -7.31 -52.34 0.93
N LEU A 160 -8.12 -52.94 0.05
CA LEU A 160 -8.00 -52.73 -1.39
C LEU A 160 -8.54 -51.35 -1.76
N ALA A 161 -7.89 -50.69 -2.71
CA ALA A 161 -8.32 -49.37 -3.19
C ALA A 161 -9.78 -49.36 -3.67
N GLU A 162 -10.25 -50.47 -4.26
CA GLU A 162 -11.62 -50.64 -4.76
C GLU A 162 -12.67 -50.68 -3.64
N SER A 163 -12.27 -51.00 -2.41
CA SER A 163 -13.16 -51.10 -1.25
C SER A 163 -13.31 -49.80 -0.46
N ILE A 164 -12.54 -48.76 -0.80
CA ILE A 164 -12.52 -47.49 -0.06
C ILE A 164 -13.53 -46.54 -0.67
N ILE A 165 -14.59 -46.24 0.08
CA ILE A 165 -15.58 -45.21 -0.27
C ILE A 165 -15.34 -43.98 0.60
N PHE A 166 -15.14 -42.83 -0.04
CA PHE A 166 -14.95 -41.55 0.66
C PHE A 166 -16.31 -40.89 0.92
N LEU A 167 -16.66 -40.77 2.20
CA LEU A 167 -17.79 -39.99 2.66
C LEU A 167 -17.23 -38.77 3.40
N ASP A 168 -17.27 -37.61 2.75
CA ASP A 168 -16.89 -36.35 3.38
C ASP A 168 -18.13 -35.46 3.56
N LYS A 169 -18.22 -34.80 4.71
CA LYS A 169 -19.21 -33.76 4.96
C LYS A 169 -18.52 -32.43 4.71
N SER A 170 -18.85 -31.76 3.62
CA SER A 170 -18.39 -30.39 3.41
C SER A 170 -19.22 -29.45 4.29
N PRO A 171 -18.65 -28.79 5.32
CA PRO A 171 -19.36 -27.72 5.99
C PRO A 171 -19.61 -26.58 5.01
N PHE A 172 -20.82 -26.03 5.01
CA PHE A 172 -21.08 -24.77 4.33
C PHE A 172 -20.44 -23.66 5.15
N CYS A 173 -19.24 -23.24 4.78
CA CYS A 173 -18.61 -22.07 5.38
C CYS A 173 -19.07 -20.83 4.62
N ASP A 174 -19.74 -19.93 5.33
CA ASP A 174 -20.03 -18.60 4.80
C ASP A 174 -18.71 -17.88 4.49
N ARG A 175 -18.56 -17.39 3.25
CA ARG A 175 -17.31 -16.78 2.78
C ARG A 175 -16.93 -15.56 3.62
N ASP A 176 -17.91 -14.91 4.21
CA ASP A 176 -17.74 -13.66 4.94
C ASP A 176 -17.21 -13.88 6.38
N MET A 177 -17.26 -15.12 6.90
CA MET A 177 -16.73 -15.43 8.24
C MET A 177 -15.23 -15.73 8.25
N LEU A 178 -14.65 -16.13 7.12
CA LEU A 178 -13.25 -16.54 7.09
C LEU A 178 -12.35 -15.33 6.81
N ARG A 179 -11.53 -14.98 7.81
CA ARG A 179 -10.39 -14.05 7.68
C ARG A 179 -9.36 -14.65 6.71
N SER A 180 -9.64 -14.49 5.41
CA SER A 180 -8.90 -15.08 4.29
C SER A 180 -7.58 -14.37 3.99
N HIS A 181 -7.36 -13.22 4.62
CA HIS A 181 -6.18 -12.41 4.47
C HIS A 181 -5.63 -12.02 5.84
N ALA A 182 -4.34 -11.80 5.89
CA ALA A 182 -3.61 -11.41 7.08
C ALA A 182 -2.56 -10.36 6.71
N TRP A 183 -2.41 -9.35 7.56
CA TRP A 183 -1.41 -8.32 7.46
C TRP A 183 -0.04 -8.87 7.85
N ALA A 184 0.97 -8.58 7.04
CA ALA A 184 2.36 -8.91 7.33
C ALA A 184 3.29 -7.85 6.72
N GLU A 185 4.49 -7.76 7.28
CA GLU A 185 5.55 -6.91 6.72
C GLU A 185 5.80 -7.25 5.25
N HIS A 186 6.15 -6.24 4.47
CA HIS A 186 6.50 -6.40 3.07
C HIS A 186 7.66 -7.40 2.94
N GLY A 187 7.55 -8.33 1.98
CA GLY A 187 8.50 -9.45 1.85
C GLY A 187 8.33 -10.62 2.83
N ALA A 188 7.72 -10.44 4.01
CA ALA A 188 7.48 -11.54 4.96
C ALA A 188 6.27 -12.41 4.56
N SER A 189 6.32 -13.71 4.86
CA SER A 189 5.14 -14.58 4.71
C SER A 189 4.17 -14.37 5.86
N ALA A 190 2.89 -14.19 5.55
CA ALA A 190 1.84 -14.22 6.57
C ALA A 190 1.53 -15.68 6.91
N THR A 191 1.75 -16.08 8.16
CA THR A 191 1.36 -17.41 8.63
C THR A 191 0.20 -17.25 9.60
N GLN A 192 -0.92 -17.90 9.29
CA GLN A 192 -2.09 -17.92 10.18
C GLN A 192 -2.20 -19.34 10.73
N LEU A 193 -2.10 -19.45 12.06
CA LEU A 193 -2.37 -20.68 12.75
C LEU A 193 -3.87 -20.71 13.05
N ILE A 194 -4.60 -21.63 12.43
CA ILE A 194 -6.03 -21.77 12.68
C ILE A 194 -6.18 -22.58 13.97
N VAL A 195 -6.31 -21.86 15.08
CA VAL A 195 -6.63 -22.44 16.39
C VAL A 195 -8.12 -22.77 16.40
N ASN A 196 -8.48 -23.99 16.81
CA ASN A 196 -9.87 -24.44 17.01
C ASN A 196 -10.75 -24.55 15.75
N GLN A 197 -10.30 -25.26 14.70
CA GLN A 197 -11.18 -25.58 13.56
C GLN A 197 -12.41 -26.43 13.92
N ASN A 198 -12.43 -27.07 15.09
CA ASN A 198 -13.47 -28.02 15.51
C ASN A 198 -13.94 -27.79 16.96
N ALA A 199 -14.04 -26.55 17.42
CA ALA A 199 -14.69 -26.29 18.70
C ALA A 199 -16.21 -26.47 18.52
N GLU A 200 -16.69 -27.68 18.81
CA GLU A 200 -18.12 -27.96 19.03
C GLU A 200 -18.57 -27.44 20.40
#